data_AF-A0A3D5YJY4-F1
#
_entry.id   AF-A0A3D5YJY4-F1
#
_cell.length_a   1.000
_cell.length_b   1.000
_cell.length_c   1.000
_cell.angle_alpha   90.00
_cell.angle_beta   90.00
_cell.angle_gamma   90.00
#
_symmetry.space_group_name_H-M   'P 1'
#
loop_
_entity.id
_entity.type
_entity.pdbx_description
1 polymer ?
#
loop_
_entity_poly.entity_id
_entity_poly.type
_entity_poly.pdbx_seq_one_letter_code
_entity_poly.pdbx_strand_id
1 'polypeptide(L)' 'MKTLYLVRHSKSSWSINGISDRDRPLKGRGIKDAHLVS' A
#
# COMPACT_ATOMS: atom_id res chain seq x y z
N MET A 1 -9.27 -0.70 28.75
CA MET A 1 -9.92 -1.04 27.46
C MET A 1 -8.85 -0.99 26.38
N LYS A 2 -8.82 -1.94 25.45
CA LYS A 2 -7.81 -1.99 24.37
C LYS A 2 -8.48 -1.71 23.03
N THR A 3 -7.76 -1.04 22.13
CA THR A 3 -8.22 -0.72 20.77
C THR A 3 -7.34 -1.45 19.76
N LEU A 4 -7.97 -2.19 18.84
CA LEU A 4 -7.30 -2.86 17.73
C LEU A 4 -7.54 -2.06 16.45
N TYR A 5 -6.46 -1.70 15.75
CA TYR A 5 -6.52 -1.07 14.43
C TYR A 5 -6.14 -2.09 13.37
N LEU A 6 -7.03 -2.29 12.40
CA LEU A 6 -6.78 -3.11 11.22
C LEU A 6 -6.81 -2.20 10.00
N VAL A 7 -5.76 -2.23 9.19
CA VAL A 7 -5.63 -1.42 7.98
C VAL A 7 -5.22 -2.29 6.82
N ARG A 8 -5.64 -1.91 5.61
CA ARG A 8 -5.17 -2.52 4.36
C ARG A 8 -3.89 -1.83 3.88
N HIS A 9 -3.12 -2.51 3.03
CA HIS A 9 -2.00 -1.88 2.33
C HIS A 9 -2.48 -0.74 1.41
N SER A 10 -1.61 0.24 1.19
CA SER A 10 -1.86 1.34 0.26
C SER A 10 -1.78 0.90 -1.21
N LYS A 11 -2.20 1.77 -2.13
CA LYS A 11 -2.37 1.41 -3.55
C LYS A 11 -1.05 0.99 -4.24
N SER A 12 -1.00 -0.25 -4.73
CA SER A 12 0.11 -0.79 -5.53
C SER A 12 0.18 -0.20 -6.96
N SER A 13 1.36 -0.29 -7.56
CA SER A 13 1.62 0.04 -8.96
C SER A 13 1.49 -1.20 -9.85
N TRP A 14 0.98 -0.99 -11.06
CA TRP A 14 0.82 -2.01 -12.10
C TRP A 14 1.59 -1.66 -13.38
N SER A 15 2.48 -0.67 -13.29
CA SER A 15 3.25 -0.17 -14.44
C SER A 15 4.39 -1.11 -14.88
N ILE A 16 4.77 -2.06 -14.04
CA ILE A 16 5.88 -2.99 -14.29
C ILE A 16 5.26 -4.35 -14.69
N ASN A 17 5.57 -4.79 -15.90
CA ASN A 17 5.12 -6.07 -16.43
C ASN A 17 6.07 -7.20 -16.01
N GLY A 18 5.58 -8.44 -15.93
CA GLY A 18 6.39 -9.63 -15.70
C GLY A 18 6.85 -9.87 -14.25
N ILE A 19 6.41 -9.05 -13.28
CA ILE A 19 6.69 -9.26 -11.86
C ILE A 19 5.53 -9.97 -11.15
N SER A 20 5.86 -10.69 -10.07
CA SER A 20 4.85 -11.29 -9.21
C SER A 20 4.03 -10.22 -8.48
N ASP A 21 2.82 -10.55 -8.04
CA ASP A 21 1.96 -9.61 -7.30
C ASP A 21 2.62 -9.11 -6.01
N ARG A 22 3.32 -10.01 -5.30
CA ARG A 22 3.99 -9.71 -4.03
C ARG A 22 5.13 -8.69 -4.19
N ASP A 23 5.75 -8.63 -5.37
CA ASP A 23 6.87 -7.74 -5.64
C ASP A 23 6.42 -6.37 -6.18
N ARG A 24 5.10 -6.14 -6.28
CA ARG A 24 4.57 -4.87 -6.81
C ARG A 24 4.84 -3.72 -5.84
N PRO A 25 5.53 -2.65 -6.27
CA PRO A 25 5.77 -1.48 -5.42
C PRO A 25 4.48 -0.65 -5.25
N LEU A 26 4.46 0.27 -4.30
CA LEU A 26 3.39 1.26 -4.18
C LEU A 26 3.42 2.25 -5.36
N LYS A 27 2.24 2.68 -5.79
CA LYS A 27 2.11 3.81 -6.73
C LYS A 27 2.35 5.12 -5.96
N GLY A 28 2.77 6.19 -6.63
CA GLY A 28 2.99 7.49 -5.98
C GLY A 28 1.80 8.02 -5.17
N ARG A 29 0.55 7.72 -5.58
CA ARG A 29 -0.64 7.98 -4.75
C ARG A 29 -0.67 7.11 -3.48
N GLY A 30 -0.39 5.81 -3.60
CA GLY A 30 -0.33 4.91 -2.45
C GLY A 30 0.71 5.33 -1.41
N ILE A 31 1.84 5.90 -1.83
CA ILE A 31 2.84 6.47 -0.92
C ILE A 31 2.25 7.67 -0.16
N LYS A 32 1.62 8.62 -0.88
CA LYS A 32 0.96 9.78 -0.24
C LYS A 32 -0.14 9.35 0.72
N ASP A 33 -1.00 8.40 0.32
CA ASP A 33 -2.11 7.90 1.13
C ASP A 33 -1.60 7.19 2.40
N ALA A 34 -0.47 6.49 2.33
CA ALA A 34 0.14 5.84 3.48
C ALA A 34 0.55 6.85 4.58
N HIS A 35 0.92 8.08 4.21
CA HIS A 35 1.27 9.12 5.17
C HIS A 35 0.06 9.82 5.81
N LEU A 36 -1.16 9.58 5.31
CA LEU A 36 -2.39 10.09 5.94
C LEU A 36 -2.81 9.25 7.14
N VAL A 37 -2.23 8.07 7.32
CA VAL A 37 -2.46 7.16 8.44
C VAL A 37 -1.17 7.10 9.26
N SER A 38 -1.21 7.60 10.51
CA SER A 38 -0.08 7.66 11.45
C SER A 38 -0.33 6.83 12.69
#